data_AF-A0A6L8MPB5-F1
#
_entry.id   AF-A0A6L8MPB5-F1
#
_cell.length_a   1.000
_cell.length_b   1.000
_cell.length_c   1.000
_cell.angle_alpha   90.00
_cell.angle_beta   90.00
_cell.angle_gamma   90.00
#
_symmetry.space_group_name_H-M   'P 1'
#
loop_
_entity.id
_entity.type
_entity.pdbx_description
1 polymer ?
#
loop_
_entity_poly.entity_id
_entity_poly.type
_entity_poly.pdbx_seq_one_letter_code
_entity_poly.pdbx_strand_id
1 'polypeptide(L)'
;MAWHKIGNSYLSDREVSTRGQELYFLIFDVGLPGLLTYFGVGMLMTFMAQFNFFIVHTTTAKLTYIIAGLFMFAIAYAIRKLVLVLAILSIVGYIGYGIVGDFLHWLFK
;
A
#
# COMPACT_ATOMS: atom_id res chain seq x y z
N MET A 1 30.52 5.37 17.56
CA MET A 1 29.22 4.72 17.83
C MET A 1 28.43 5.70 18.68
N ALA A 2 27.44 6.36 18.09
CA ALA A 2 26.56 7.24 18.83
C ALA A 2 25.50 6.42 19.56
N TRP A 3 25.07 6.94 20.70
CA TRP A 3 24.01 6.37 21.52
C TRP A 3 22.88 7.38 21.52
N HIS A 4 21.71 6.95 21.05
CA HIS A 4 20.52 7.77 20.94
C HIS A 4 19.55 7.43 22.06
N LYS A 5 19.14 8.44 22.82
CA LYS A 5 18.08 8.29 23.81
C LYS A 5 16.73 8.36 23.10
N ILE A 6 15.98 7.27 23.10
CA ILE A 6 14.62 7.19 22.56
C ILE A 6 13.70 6.78 23.72
N GLY A 7 12.88 7.72 24.20
CA GLY A 7 12.06 7.50 25.40
C GLY A 7 12.91 7.26 26.66
N ASN A 8 12.63 6.17 27.38
CA ASN A 8 13.38 5.76 28.58
C ASN A 8 14.55 4.81 28.32
N SER A 9 14.88 4.52 27.05
CA SER A 9 15.97 3.61 26.68
C SER A 9 17.07 4.33 25.91
N TYR A 10 18.32 3.92 26.15
CA TYR A 10 19.47 4.29 25.32
C TYR A 10 19.70 3.18 24.30
N LEU A 11 19.65 3.53 23.03
CA LEU A 11 19.85 2.60 21.92
C LEU A 11 21.11 3.00 21.15
N SER A 12 21.91 2.02 20.77
CA SER A 12 23.01 2.24 19.85
C SER A 12 22.51 2.50 18.43
N ASP A 13 23.30 3.20 17.60
CA ASP A 13 23.01 3.40 16.16
C ASP A 13 22.56 2.12 15.45
N ARG A 14 23.14 0.98 15.84
CA ARG A 14 22.86 -0.34 15.27
C ARG A 14 21.47 -0.85 15.67
N GLU A 15 21.05 -0.64 16.91
CA GLU A 15 19.72 -1.06 17.37
C GLU A 15 18.61 -0.17 16.78
N VAL A 16 18.89 1.12 16.60
CA VAL A 16 17.97 2.05 15.94
C VAL A 16 17.79 1.68 14.46
N SER A 17 18.87 1.33 13.75
CA SER A 17 18.76 0.93 12.34
C SER A 17 18.05 -0.41 12.16
N THR A 18 18.29 -1.39 13.03
CA THR A 18 17.59 -2.69 12.99
C THR A 18 16.10 -2.54 13.23
N ARG A 19 15.69 -1.76 14.24
CA ARG A 19 14.25 -1.49 14.49
C ARG A 19 13.60 -0.70 13.36
N GLY A 20 14.32 0.24 12.76
CA GLY A 20 13.86 0.96 11.57
C GLY A 20 13.63 0.04 10.37
N GLN A 21 14.52 -0.94 10.17
CA GLN A 21 14.36 -1.95 9.12
C GLN A 21 13.20 -2.91 9.38
N GLU A 22 12.97 -3.33 10.64
CA GLU A 22 11.82 -4.17 11.00
C GLU A 22 10.48 -3.46 10.71
N LEU A 23 10.39 -2.16 11.05
CA LEU A 23 9.19 -1.37 10.78
C LEU A 23 8.98 -1.14 9.28
N TYR A 24 10.06 -0.87 8.55
CA TYR A 24 10.03 -0.72 7.10
C TYR A 24 9.57 -2.02 6.43
N PHE A 25 10.11 -3.16 6.87
CA PHE A 25 9.69 -4.48 6.40
C PHE A 25 8.21 -4.73 6.66
N LEU A 26 7.73 -4.47 7.88
CA LEU A 26 6.32 -4.68 8.22
C LEU A 26 5.39 -3.83 7.34
N ILE A 27 5.69 -2.54 7.17
CA ILE A 27 4.80 -1.61 6.47
C ILE A 27 4.87 -1.82 4.95
N PHE A 28 6.06 -1.93 4.38
CA PHE A 28 6.24 -1.91 2.93
C PHE A 28 6.27 -3.29 2.30
N ASP A 29 6.83 -4.29 2.97
CA ASP A 29 6.90 -5.65 2.44
C ASP A 29 5.64 -6.45 2.77
N VAL A 30 4.91 -6.13 3.84
CA VAL A 30 3.68 -6.85 4.24
C VAL A 30 2.43 -5.95 4.16
N GLY A 31 2.48 -4.77 4.77
CA GLY A 31 1.32 -3.88 4.89
C GLY A 31 0.78 -3.40 3.54
N LEU A 32 1.66 -2.93 2.65
CA LEU A 32 1.26 -2.38 1.36
C LEU A 32 0.68 -3.45 0.40
N PRO A 33 1.31 -4.63 0.22
CA PRO A 33 0.69 -5.73 -0.52
C PRO A 33 -0.62 -6.21 0.12
N GLY A 34 -0.70 -6.25 1.46
CA GLY A 34 -1.91 -6.62 2.19
C GLY A 34 -3.07 -5.67 1.92
N LEU A 35 -2.83 -4.36 1.96
CA LEU A 35 -3.82 -3.34 1.64
C LEU A 35 -4.35 -3.46 0.20
N LEU A 36 -3.44 -3.62 -0.77
CA LEU A 36 -3.83 -3.80 -2.18
C LEU A 36 -4.67 -5.07 -2.37
N THR A 37 -4.30 -6.14 -1.68
CA THR A 37 -5.05 -7.40 -1.70
C THR A 37 -6.44 -7.22 -1.11
N TYR A 38 -6.56 -6.51 0.01
CA TYR A 38 -7.85 -6.22 0.64
C TYR A 38 -8.78 -5.44 -0.29
N PHE A 39 -8.29 -4.37 -0.93
CA PHE A 39 -9.09 -3.61 -1.89
C PHE A 39 -9.47 -4.45 -3.11
N GLY A 40 -8.53 -5.19 -3.68
CA GLY A 40 -8.79 -6.01 -4.86
C GLY A 40 -9.77 -7.15 -4.61
N VAL A 41 -9.63 -7.87 -3.49
CA VAL A 41 -10.59 -8.92 -3.09
C VAL A 41 -11.93 -8.32 -2.72
N GLY A 42 -11.96 -7.16 -2.07
CA GLY A 42 -13.20 -6.43 -1.78
C GLY A 42 -13.98 -6.08 -3.06
N MET A 43 -13.30 -5.55 -4.08
CA MET A 43 -13.93 -5.29 -5.38
C MET A 43 -14.42 -6.58 -6.06
N LEU A 44 -13.62 -7.65 -5.99
CA LEU A 44 -14.01 -8.96 -6.53
C LEU A 44 -15.26 -9.51 -5.83
N MET A 45 -15.37 -9.37 -4.50
CA MET A 45 -16.55 -9.77 -3.73
C MET A 45 -17.79 -9.01 -4.18
N THR A 46 -17.70 -7.69 -4.34
CA THR A 46 -18.83 -6.88 -4.81
C THR A 46 -19.23 -7.23 -6.24
N PHE A 47 -18.26 -7.51 -7.12
CA PHE A 47 -18.52 -7.91 -8.49
C PHE A 47 -19.17 -9.30 -8.58
N MET A 48 -18.63 -10.29 -7.86
CA MET A 48 -19.17 -11.65 -7.87
C MET A 48 -20.56 -11.74 -7.24
N ALA A 49 -20.89 -10.85 -6.31
CA ALA A 49 -22.23 -10.74 -5.74
C ALA A 49 -23.31 -10.33 -6.76
N GLN A 50 -22.94 -9.85 -7.95
CA GLN A 50 -23.90 -9.56 -9.03
C GLN A 50 -24.36 -10.82 -9.78
N PHE A 51 -23.68 -11.94 -9.59
CA PHE A 51 -23.97 -13.20 -10.29
C PHE A 51 -24.66 -14.20 -9.36
N ASN A 52 -25.90 -14.57 -9.70
CA ASN A 52 -26.71 -15.51 -8.91
C ASN A 52 -26.03 -16.85 -8.62
N PHE A 53 -25.15 -17.33 -9.52
CA PHE A 53 -24.39 -18.56 -9.33
C PHE A 53 -23.53 -18.52 -8.06
N PHE A 54 -22.81 -17.42 -7.82
CA PHE A 54 -21.89 -17.28 -6.69
C PHE A 54 -22.59 -16.95 -5.37
N ILE A 55 -23.81 -16.42 -5.42
CA ILE A 55 -24.66 -16.22 -4.24
C ILE A 55 -25.10 -17.58 -3.66
N VAL A 56 -25.46 -18.52 -4.54
CA VAL A 56 -25.91 -19.87 -4.14
C VAL A 56 -24.72 -20.77 -3.78
N HIS A 57 -23.59 -20.64 -4.49
CA HIS A 57 -22.40 -21.49 -4.32
C HIS A 57 -21.34 -20.78 -3.46
N THR A 58 -21.69 -20.50 -2.21
CA THR A 58 -20.85 -19.71 -1.29
C THR A 58 -19.48 -20.32 -1.03
N THR A 59 -19.35 -21.66 -1.02
CA THR A 59 -18.06 -22.35 -0.86
C THR A 59 -17.12 -22.09 -2.03
N THR A 60 -17.64 -22.17 -3.26
CA THR A 60 -16.86 -21.89 -4.48
C THR A 60 -16.44 -20.43 -4.53
N ALA A 61 -17.33 -19.50 -4.20
CA ALA A 61 -17.02 -18.08 -4.11
C ALA A 61 -15.89 -17.81 -3.09
N LYS A 62 -15.96 -18.42 -1.90
CA LYS A 62 -14.90 -18.28 -0.87
C LYS A 62 -13.55 -18.80 -1.36
N LEU A 63 -13.53 -19.96 -2.03
CA LEU A 63 -12.30 -20.52 -2.59
C LEU A 63 -11.69 -19.57 -3.62
N THR A 64 -12.51 -19.00 -4.50
CA THR A 64 -12.09 -17.99 -5.48
C THR A 64 -11.51 -16.75 -4.80
N TYR A 65 -12.13 -16.23 -3.75
CA TYR A 65 -11.61 -15.07 -3.01
C TYR A 65 -10.24 -15.33 -2.38
N ILE A 66 -10.05 -16.51 -1.77
CA ILE A 66 -8.77 -16.89 -1.14
C ILE A 66 -7.67 -17.01 -2.20
N ILE A 67 -7.95 -17.70 -3.31
CA ILE A 67 -6.98 -17.90 -4.39
C ILE A 67 -6.64 -16.56 -5.04
N ALA A 68 -7.64 -15.74 -5.38
CA ALA A 68 -7.43 -14.42 -5.95
C ALA A 68 -6.65 -13.50 -5.01
N GLY A 69 -6.92 -13.57 -3.70
CA GLY A 69 -6.19 -12.85 -2.68
C GLY A 69 -4.71 -13.24 -2.64
N LEU A 70 -4.41 -14.54 -2.65
CA LEU A 70 -3.02 -15.05 -2.71
C LEU A 70 -2.28 -14.54 -3.95
N PHE A 71 -2.89 -14.61 -5.13
CA PHE A 71 -2.29 -14.11 -6.37
C PHE A 71 -2.06 -12.60 -6.32
N MET A 72 -3.07 -11.83 -5.88
CA MET A 72 -2.93 -10.38 -5.76
C MET A 72 -1.84 -9.99 -4.76
N PHE A 73 -1.74 -10.68 -3.63
CA PHE A 73 -0.68 -10.44 -2.65
C PHE A 73 0.70 -10.72 -3.23
N ALA A 74 0.87 -11.86 -3.92
CA ALA A 74 2.14 -12.22 -4.55
C ALA A 74 2.56 -11.23 -5.64
N ILE A 75 1.60 -10.80 -6.49
CA ILE A 75 1.85 -9.79 -7.52
C ILE A 75 2.24 -8.47 -6.87
N ALA A 76 1.44 -7.98 -5.91
CA ALA A 76 1.69 -6.72 -5.21
C ALA A 76 3.04 -6.73 -4.49
N TYR A 77 3.44 -7.87 -3.91
CA TYR A 77 4.75 -8.05 -3.31
C TYR A 77 5.89 -7.95 -4.34
N ALA A 78 5.72 -8.53 -5.53
CA ALA A 78 6.69 -8.46 -6.61
C ALA A 78 6.84 -7.04 -7.17
N ILE A 79 5.74 -6.29 -7.30
CA ILE A 79 5.74 -4.93 -7.87
C ILE A 79 5.83 -3.81 -6.83
N ARG A 80 6.04 -4.13 -5.54
CA ARG A 80 5.96 -3.15 -4.43
C ARG A 80 6.80 -1.88 -4.64
N LYS A 81 8.00 -2.01 -5.21
CA LYS A 81 8.88 -0.89 -5.51
C LYS A 81 8.30 0.03 -6.59
N LEU A 82 7.68 -0.56 -7.61
CA LEU A 82 7.03 0.18 -8.69
C LEU A 82 5.78 0.91 -8.18
N VAL A 83 4.98 0.26 -7.33
CA VAL A 83 3.81 0.90 -6.69
C VAL A 83 4.25 2.11 -5.85
N LEU A 84 5.33 1.98 -5.08
CA LEU A 84 5.85 3.05 -4.24
C LEU A 84 6.35 4.24 -5.09
N VAL A 85 7.07 3.96 -6.18
CA VAL A 85 7.54 5.01 -7.10
C VAL A 85 6.35 5.74 -7.74
N LEU A 86 5.33 5.01 -8.19
CA LEU A 86 4.12 5.62 -8.76
C LEU A 86 3.35 6.46 -7.73
N ALA A 87 3.29 6.00 -6.47
CA ALA A 87 2.65 6.74 -5.38
C ALA A 87 3.38 8.07 -5.09
N ILE A 88 4.72 8.05 -5.06
CA ILE A 88 5.51 9.29 -4.90
C ILE A 88 5.30 10.22 -6.10
N LEU A 89 5.37 9.68 -7.32
CA LEU A 89 5.21 10.46 -8.54
C LEU A 89 3.83 11.13 -8.64
N SER A 90 2.78 10.45 -8.19
CA SER A 90 1.42 11.00 -8.16
C SER A 90 1.28 12.13 -7.12
N ILE A 91 1.89 12.01 -5.95
CA ILE A 91 1.93 13.10 -4.95
C ILE A 91 2.69 14.31 -5.49
N VAL A 92 3.88 14.10 -6.06
CA VAL A 92 4.69 15.18 -6.64
C VAL A 92 3.95 15.84 -7.80
N GLY A 93 3.33 15.05 -8.68
CA GLY A 93 2.52 15.55 -9.78
C GLY A 93 1.33 16.39 -9.32
N TYR A 94 0.63 15.96 -8.27
CA TYR A 94 -0.49 16.72 -7.68
C TYR A 94 -0.04 18.08 -7.11
N ILE A 95 1.08 18.10 -6.38
CA ILE A 95 1.66 19.35 -5.86
C ILE A 95 2.07 20.28 -7.00
N GLY A 96 2.76 19.73 -8.01
CA GLY A 96 3.16 20.50 -9.19
C GLY A 96 1.97 21.10 -9.94
N TYR A 97 0.90 20.32 -10.12
CA TYR A 97 -0.34 20.81 -10.73
C TYR A 97 -0.96 21.97 -9.93
N GLY A 98 -1.00 21.86 -8.59
CA GLY A 98 -1.49 22.93 -7.72
C GLY A 98 -0.68 24.22 -7.87
N ILE A 99 0.65 24.13 -7.83
CA ILE A 99 1.55 25.29 -7.98
C ILE A 99 1.37 25.97 -9.34
N VAL A 100 1.29 25.17 -10.41
CA VAL A 100 1.08 25.71 -11.77
C VAL A 100 -0.31 26.35 -11.90
N GLY A 101 -1.33 25.74 -11.31
CA GLY A 101 -2.69 26.29 -11.27
C GLY A 101 -2.74 27.64 -10.56
N ASP A 102 -2.13 27.75 -9.39
CA ASP A 102 -2.04 29.00 -8.62
C ASP A 102 -1.23 30.07 -9.34
N PHE A 103 -0.12 29.68 -9.98
CA PHE A 103 0.69 30.60 -10.78
C PHE A 103 -0.07 31.16 -12.00
N LEU A 104 -0.78 30.29 -12.73
CA LEU A 104 -1.61 30.73 -13.87
C LEU A 104 -2.76 31.62 -13.40
N HIS A 105 -3.42 31.29 -12.29
CA HIS A 105 -4.48 32.12 -11.73
C HIS A 105 -3.99 33.51 -11.29
N TRP A 106 -2.75 33.62 -10.78
CA TRP A 106 -2.11 34.90 -10.50
C TRP A 106 -1.77 35.69 -11.78
N LEU A 107 -1.29 35.02 -12.83
CA LEU A 107 -0.87 35.66 -14.09
C LEU A 107 -2.04 36.24 -14.90
N PHE A 108 -3.23 35.63 -14.83
CA PHE A 108 -4.43 36.07 -15.54
C PHE A 108 -5.32 37.05 -14.74
N LYS A 109 -4.81 37.56 -13.62
CA LYS A 109 -5.44 38.58 -12.78
C LYS A 109 -4.80 39.95 -13.02
#